data_AF-X1QTD9-F1
#
_entry.id   AF-X1QTD9-F1
#
_cell.length_a   1.000
_cell.length_b   1.000
_cell.length_c   1.000
_cell.angle_alpha   90.00
_cell.angle_beta   90.00
_cell.angle_gamma   90.00
#
_symmetry.space_group_name_H-M   'P 1'
#
loop_
_entity.id
_entity.type
_entity.pdbx_description
1 polymer ?
#
loop_
_entity_poly.entity_id
_entity_poly.type
_entity_poly.pdbx_seq_one_letter_code
_entity_poly.pdbx_strand_id
1 'polypeptide(L)'
;RVYTGTGGTALYIYHPDTEQRQLATLDDLKRIAKLVDKLDNIHLFMLPTYPSELPTEQVDVNRFFAGLDNTTKHVMGGIYTLDGVKQVIQMAELVAGSSERLRQRPLISMITCSISPLKMDKQYGDLVVTIAQNSIPLVCPAEPLCGATSPVTLAGNLVIQTVDSLMGVMLTQIINPGTPVIFGSVAAGIDFKDLKYLAGSVEMGLLNAAGAQMAQFYKLPFYATGGMTDSKVLD
;
A
#
# COMPACT_ATOMS: atom_id res chain seq x y z
N ARG A 1 8.20 6.88 15.89
CA ARG A 1 8.59 5.45 15.77
C ARG A 1 8.53 5.09 14.29
N VAL A 2 9.41 4.22 13.81
CA VAL A 2 9.42 3.76 12.42
C VAL A 2 9.06 2.28 12.42
N TYR A 3 8.18 1.89 11.51
CA TYR A 3 7.81 0.51 11.28
C TYR A 3 8.09 0.19 9.83
N THR A 4 8.95 -0.80 9.61
CA THR A 4 9.23 -1.37 8.29
C THR A 4 8.30 -2.54 8.03
N GLY A 5 7.90 -2.71 6.77
CA GLY A 5 7.17 -3.87 6.30
C GLY A 5 7.77 -4.37 4.99
N THR A 6 7.25 -5.49 4.51
CA THR A 6 7.34 -5.78 3.07
C THR A 6 6.68 -4.66 2.26
N GLY A 7 6.92 -4.63 0.96
CA GLY A 7 6.30 -3.67 0.04
C GLY A 7 5.63 -4.37 -1.12
N GLY A 8 4.67 -3.69 -1.74
CA GLY A 8 4.30 -3.95 -3.13
C GLY A 8 2.95 -4.60 -3.36
N THR A 9 2.86 -5.18 -4.55
CA THR A 9 1.88 -6.12 -5.09
C THR A 9 2.49 -6.58 -6.42
N ALA A 10 3.69 -7.14 -6.35
CA ALA A 10 4.46 -7.55 -7.51
C ALA A 10 3.74 -8.69 -8.24
N LEU A 11 3.68 -8.59 -9.56
CA LEU A 11 3.10 -9.63 -10.41
C LEU A 11 4.04 -10.84 -10.58
N TYR A 12 5.33 -10.65 -10.35
CA TYR A 12 6.35 -11.65 -10.59
C TYR A 12 7.19 -11.92 -9.34
N ILE A 13 7.61 -13.17 -9.17
CA ILE A 13 8.70 -13.59 -8.29
C ILE A 13 9.94 -13.86 -9.13
N TYR A 14 11.08 -13.37 -8.66
CA TYR A 14 12.38 -13.67 -9.24
C TYR A 14 13.03 -14.84 -8.49
N HIS A 15 13.48 -15.85 -9.24
CA HIS A 15 14.20 -17.01 -8.71
C HIS A 15 15.70 -16.86 -8.99
N PRO A 16 16.54 -16.62 -7.97
CA PRO A 16 17.97 -16.39 -8.19
C PRO A 16 18.69 -17.59 -8.80
N ASP A 17 18.30 -18.81 -8.43
CA ASP A 17 18.95 -20.04 -8.89
C ASP A 17 18.81 -20.29 -10.39
N THR A 18 17.74 -19.76 -11.00
CA THR A 18 17.42 -19.94 -12.42
C THR A 18 17.50 -18.64 -13.22
N GLU A 19 17.68 -17.50 -12.53
CA GLU A 19 17.56 -16.14 -13.06
C GLU A 19 16.23 -15.89 -13.81
N GLN A 20 15.18 -16.65 -13.49
CA GLN A 20 13.88 -16.54 -14.14
C GLN A 20 12.89 -15.77 -13.27
N ARG A 21 12.01 -15.02 -13.95
CA ARG A 21 10.81 -14.44 -13.34
C ARG A 21 9.58 -15.26 -13.69
N GLN A 22 8.77 -15.58 -12.69
CA GLN A 22 7.52 -16.31 -12.86
C GLN A 22 6.37 -15.50 -12.26
N LEU A 23 5.15 -15.70 -12.76
CA LEU A 23 3.98 -15.06 -12.18
C LEU A 23 3.83 -15.52 -10.73
N ALA A 24 3.64 -14.56 -9.83
CA ALA A 24 3.48 -14.85 -8.42
C ALA A 24 2.15 -15.56 -8.17
N THR A 25 2.19 -16.50 -7.22
CA THR A 25 1.04 -17.28 -6.78
C THR A 25 0.65 -16.97 -5.34
N LEU A 26 -0.50 -17.48 -4.92
CA LEU A 26 -0.92 -17.47 -3.52
C LEU A 26 0.00 -18.30 -2.63
N ASP A 27 0.62 -19.36 -3.16
CA ASP A 27 1.61 -20.15 -2.41
C ASP A 27 2.88 -19.32 -2.13
N ASP A 28 3.35 -18.55 -3.12
CA ASP A 28 4.47 -17.62 -2.93
C ASP A 28 4.17 -16.61 -1.83
N LEU A 29 2.96 -16.05 -1.83
CA LEU A 29 2.51 -15.12 -0.79
C LEU A 29 2.58 -15.76 0.61
N LYS A 30 2.09 -17.01 0.75
CA LYS A 30 2.14 -17.76 2.04
C LYS A 30 3.57 -18.04 2.48
N ARG A 31 4.47 -18.40 1.56
CA ARG A 31 5.89 -18.62 1.86
C ARG A 31 6.55 -17.35 2.37
N ILE A 32 6.30 -16.22 1.70
CA ILE A 32 6.84 -14.92 2.13
C ILE A 32 6.26 -14.53 3.49
N ALA A 33 4.97 -14.76 3.76
CA ALA A 33 4.35 -14.50 5.06
C ALA A 33 5.05 -15.27 6.20
N LYS A 34 5.31 -16.57 6.00
CA LYS A 34 6.02 -17.41 6.97
C LYS A 34 7.46 -16.93 7.22
N LEU A 35 8.15 -16.52 6.17
CA LEU A 35 9.49 -15.92 6.29
C LEU A 35 9.43 -14.63 7.10
N VAL A 36 8.53 -13.71 6.72
CA VAL A 36 8.33 -12.42 7.37
C VAL A 36 8.01 -12.59 8.86
N ASP A 37 7.21 -13.59 9.24
CA ASP A 37 6.89 -13.87 10.64
C ASP A 37 8.14 -14.06 11.52
N LYS A 38 9.24 -14.55 10.95
CA LYS A 38 10.52 -14.79 11.65
C LYS A 38 11.54 -13.66 11.58
N LEU A 39 11.24 -12.57 10.87
CA LEU A 39 12.16 -11.43 10.70
C LEU A 39 11.91 -10.33 11.72
N ASP A 40 12.80 -10.16 12.70
CA ASP A 40 12.63 -9.15 13.77
C ASP A 40 12.59 -7.71 13.24
N ASN A 41 13.29 -7.44 12.15
CA ASN A 41 13.38 -6.10 11.54
C ASN A 41 12.26 -5.81 10.53
N ILE A 42 11.26 -6.69 10.41
CA ILE A 42 10.06 -6.47 9.59
C ILE A 42 8.86 -6.50 10.53
N HIS A 43 8.20 -5.36 10.73
CA HIS A 43 7.22 -5.16 11.80
C HIS A 43 5.78 -5.47 11.36
N LEU A 44 5.50 -5.36 10.06
CA LEU A 44 4.19 -5.62 9.46
C LEU A 44 4.35 -6.39 8.14
N PHE A 45 3.33 -7.14 7.78
CA PHE A 45 3.28 -7.86 6.51
C PHE A 45 2.36 -7.13 5.53
N MET A 46 2.95 -6.30 4.68
CA MET A 46 2.23 -5.76 3.54
C MET A 46 2.27 -6.77 2.41
N LEU A 47 1.11 -7.20 1.94
CA LEU A 47 0.92 -8.27 0.95
C LEU A 47 1.77 -8.00 -0.32
N PRO A 48 2.96 -8.63 -0.47
CA PRO A 48 3.95 -8.15 -1.44
C PRO A 48 3.71 -8.62 -2.87
N THR A 49 2.84 -9.60 -3.09
CA THR A 49 2.60 -10.21 -4.40
C THR A 49 1.12 -10.20 -4.79
N TYR A 50 0.88 -10.20 -6.10
CA TYR A 50 -0.43 -10.43 -6.71
C TYR A 50 -0.54 -11.91 -7.14
N PRO A 51 -1.47 -12.70 -6.59
CA PRO A 51 -1.68 -14.09 -6.99
C PRO A 51 -2.37 -14.13 -8.36
N SER A 52 -1.58 -14.29 -9.41
CA SER A 52 -2.01 -14.12 -10.81
C SER A 52 -2.88 -15.27 -11.32
N GLU A 53 -2.96 -16.37 -10.57
CA GLU A 53 -3.80 -17.54 -10.85
C GLU A 53 -5.25 -17.40 -10.36
N LEU A 54 -5.55 -16.37 -9.56
CA LEU A 54 -6.89 -16.15 -9.02
C LEU A 54 -7.66 -15.12 -9.87
N PRO A 55 -8.98 -15.30 -10.04
CA PRO A 55 -9.82 -14.24 -10.57
C PRO A 55 -9.89 -13.07 -9.59
N THR A 56 -9.97 -11.84 -10.10
CA THR A 56 -9.89 -10.59 -9.32
C THR A 56 -10.83 -10.59 -8.11
N GLU A 57 -12.03 -11.12 -8.24
CA GLU A 57 -13.07 -11.17 -7.20
C GLU A 57 -12.67 -12.04 -6.00
N GLN A 58 -11.71 -12.94 -6.19
CA GLN A 58 -11.18 -13.82 -5.13
C GLN A 58 -9.84 -13.34 -4.58
N VAL A 59 -9.19 -12.37 -5.23
CA VAL A 59 -7.84 -11.93 -4.87
C VAL A 59 -7.81 -11.32 -3.46
N ASP A 60 -8.72 -10.39 -3.17
CA ASP A 60 -8.72 -9.63 -1.90
C ASP A 60 -8.82 -10.57 -0.69
N VAL A 61 -9.88 -11.40 -0.67
CA VAL A 61 -10.15 -12.33 0.43
C VAL A 61 -9.04 -13.37 0.61
N ASN A 62 -8.52 -13.94 -0.48
CA ASN A 62 -7.47 -14.96 -0.40
C ASN A 62 -6.12 -14.38 0.03
N ARG A 63 -5.75 -13.18 -0.44
CA ARG A 63 -4.47 -12.56 -0.04
C ARG A 63 -4.46 -12.20 1.44
N PHE A 64 -5.54 -11.57 1.92
CA PHE A 64 -5.64 -11.24 3.35
C PHE A 64 -5.72 -12.50 4.22
N PHE A 65 -6.47 -13.53 3.80
CA PHE A 65 -6.45 -14.82 4.50
C PHE A 65 -5.04 -15.40 4.58
N ALA A 66 -4.32 -15.46 3.45
CA ALA A 66 -2.95 -15.97 3.42
C ALA A 66 -2.02 -15.23 4.38
N GLY A 67 -2.14 -13.90 4.47
CA GLY A 67 -1.40 -13.11 5.46
C GLY A 67 -1.77 -13.47 6.90
N LEU A 68 -3.06 -13.42 7.24
CA LEU A 68 -3.56 -13.64 8.60
C LEU A 68 -3.33 -15.06 9.13
N ASP A 69 -3.34 -16.05 8.24
CA ASP A 69 -3.13 -17.46 8.58
C ASP A 69 -1.64 -17.83 8.71
N ASN A 70 -0.72 -17.03 8.14
CA ASN A 70 0.69 -17.40 8.01
C ASN A 70 1.67 -16.42 8.70
N THR A 71 1.18 -15.33 9.28
CA THR A 71 1.97 -14.48 10.17
C THR A 71 1.14 -13.94 11.34
N THR A 72 1.81 -13.73 12.47
CA THR A 72 1.25 -13.07 13.66
C THR A 72 1.31 -11.54 13.58
N LYS A 73 1.93 -11.00 12.53
CA LYS A 73 2.13 -9.56 12.33
C LYS A 73 0.91 -8.91 11.69
N HIS A 74 0.79 -7.59 11.87
CA HIS A 74 -0.26 -6.78 11.24
C HIS A 74 -0.22 -6.95 9.71
N VAL A 75 -1.38 -7.19 9.08
CA VAL A 75 -1.49 -7.40 7.63
C VAL A 75 -1.99 -6.15 6.93
N MET A 76 -1.27 -5.70 5.91
CA MET A 76 -1.62 -4.51 5.12
C MET A 76 -1.73 -4.85 3.63
N GLY A 77 -2.66 -4.25 2.90
CA GLY A 77 -2.66 -4.40 1.45
C GLY A 77 -3.68 -3.56 0.71
N GLY A 78 -3.47 -3.44 -0.60
CA GLY A 78 -4.46 -2.88 -1.52
C GLY A 78 -5.67 -3.79 -1.66
N ILE A 79 -6.82 -3.18 -1.94
CA ILE A 79 -8.08 -3.87 -2.21
C ILE A 79 -8.58 -3.46 -3.59
N TYR A 80 -9.17 -4.40 -4.32
CA TYR A 80 -9.62 -4.18 -5.69
C TYR A 80 -11.14 -4.09 -5.82
N THR A 81 -11.88 -4.78 -4.96
CA THR A 81 -13.34 -4.91 -5.11
C THR A 81 -14.08 -4.52 -3.83
N LEU A 82 -15.30 -3.99 -4.00
CA LEU A 82 -16.16 -3.66 -2.86
C LEU A 82 -16.55 -4.89 -2.04
N ASP A 83 -16.82 -6.01 -2.71
CA ASP A 83 -17.13 -7.25 -2.02
C ASP A 83 -15.89 -7.84 -1.33
N GLY A 84 -14.71 -7.67 -1.92
CA GLY A 84 -13.43 -7.95 -1.27
C GLY A 84 -13.23 -7.17 0.03
N VAL A 85 -13.51 -5.86 0.05
CA VAL A 85 -13.49 -5.06 1.30
C VAL A 85 -14.37 -5.71 2.36
N LYS A 86 -15.64 -5.99 2.03
CA LYS A 86 -16.61 -6.55 2.99
C LYS A 86 -16.17 -7.91 3.50
N GLN A 87 -15.70 -8.78 2.62
CA GLN A 87 -15.23 -10.13 2.97
C GLN A 87 -13.99 -10.08 3.88
N VAL A 88 -13.03 -9.21 3.57
CA VAL A 88 -11.81 -9.04 4.38
C VAL A 88 -12.14 -8.46 5.75
N ILE A 89 -13.06 -7.49 5.83
CA ILE A 89 -13.52 -6.95 7.12
C ILE A 89 -14.20 -8.05 7.93
N GLN A 90 -15.16 -8.77 7.36
CA GLN A 90 -15.84 -9.87 8.02
C GLN A 90 -14.85 -10.92 8.56
N MET A 91 -13.85 -11.28 7.76
CA MET A 91 -12.77 -12.18 8.18
C MET A 91 -11.97 -11.62 9.36
N ALA A 92 -11.57 -10.35 9.29
CA ALA A 92 -10.83 -9.71 10.37
C ALA A 92 -11.66 -9.60 11.66
N GLU A 93 -12.97 -9.39 11.57
CA GLU A 93 -13.87 -9.36 12.72
C GLU A 93 -13.98 -10.74 13.39
N LEU A 94 -14.05 -11.81 12.59
CA LEU A 94 -14.05 -13.19 13.10
C LEU A 94 -12.73 -13.49 13.84
N VAL A 95 -11.59 -13.10 13.27
CA VAL A 95 -10.27 -13.29 13.90
C VAL A 95 -10.13 -12.46 15.17
N ALA A 96 -10.62 -11.22 15.18
CA ALA A 96 -10.62 -10.35 16.37
C ALA A 96 -11.64 -10.80 17.44
N GLY A 97 -12.65 -11.58 17.05
CA GLY A 97 -13.76 -12.05 17.88
C GLY A 97 -14.96 -11.09 17.94
N SER A 98 -14.83 -9.86 17.41
CA SER A 98 -15.95 -8.94 17.16
C SER A 98 -15.49 -7.71 16.36
N SER A 99 -16.45 -7.00 15.78
CA SER A 99 -16.19 -5.70 15.14
C SER A 99 -15.63 -4.66 16.10
N GLU A 100 -16.07 -4.66 17.36
CA GLU A 100 -15.57 -3.74 18.37
C GLU A 100 -14.13 -4.03 18.76
N ARG A 101 -13.77 -5.32 18.94
CA ARG A 101 -12.37 -5.71 19.20
C ARG A 101 -11.47 -5.36 18.04
N LEU A 102 -11.94 -5.55 16.79
CA LEU A 102 -11.19 -5.15 15.61
C LEU A 102 -10.94 -3.64 15.59
N ARG A 103 -11.94 -2.81 15.92
CA ARG A 103 -11.77 -1.34 16.01
C ARG A 103 -10.82 -0.91 17.12
N GLN A 104 -10.88 -1.56 18.28
CA GLN A 104 -10.00 -1.25 19.42
C GLN A 104 -8.55 -1.68 19.17
N ARG A 105 -8.34 -2.82 18.49
CA ARG A 105 -7.02 -3.34 18.13
C ARG A 105 -7.00 -3.90 16.71
N PRO A 106 -6.84 -3.04 15.69
CA PRO A 106 -6.81 -3.48 14.30
C PRO A 106 -5.69 -4.46 14.05
N LEU A 107 -6.01 -5.53 13.32
CA LEU A 107 -5.05 -6.54 12.84
C LEU A 107 -4.84 -6.47 11.32
N ILE A 108 -5.65 -5.65 10.64
CA ILE A 108 -5.53 -5.32 9.22
C ILE A 108 -5.52 -3.80 9.01
N SER A 109 -4.94 -3.39 7.89
CA SER A 109 -5.14 -2.06 7.30
C SER A 109 -5.23 -2.18 5.78
N MET A 110 -5.94 -1.27 5.15
CA MET A 110 -6.14 -1.27 3.71
C MET A 110 -5.44 -0.08 3.05
N ILE A 111 -5.12 -0.24 1.76
CA ILE A 111 -4.52 0.80 0.93
C ILE A 111 -5.50 1.13 -0.19
N THR A 112 -5.81 2.42 -0.35
CA THR A 112 -6.54 2.92 -1.52
C THR A 112 -5.79 4.11 -2.10
N CYS A 113 -5.55 4.07 -3.40
CA CYS A 113 -4.78 5.10 -4.09
C CYS A 113 -5.72 6.07 -4.80
N SER A 114 -5.34 7.35 -4.79
CA SER A 114 -5.86 8.30 -5.77
C SER A 114 -5.13 8.12 -7.11
N ILE A 115 -5.75 8.59 -8.19
CA ILE A 115 -5.14 8.67 -9.51
C ILE A 115 -4.49 10.05 -9.62
N SER A 116 -3.16 10.08 -9.58
CA SER A 116 -2.43 11.33 -9.80
C SER A 116 -2.50 11.75 -11.28
N PRO A 117 -2.69 13.04 -11.59
CA PRO A 117 -2.93 14.14 -10.64
C PRO A 117 -4.43 14.35 -10.31
N LEU A 118 -4.73 14.61 -9.02
CA LEU A 118 -5.96 15.26 -8.55
C LEU A 118 -7.28 14.52 -8.89
N LYS A 119 -7.25 13.19 -8.95
CA LYS A 119 -8.44 12.40 -9.32
C LYS A 119 -8.67 11.24 -8.35
N MET A 120 -9.92 11.07 -7.94
CA MET A 120 -10.42 9.84 -7.32
C MET A 120 -11.47 9.26 -8.25
N ASP A 121 -11.29 8.03 -8.70
CA ASP A 121 -12.32 7.35 -9.48
C ASP A 121 -13.45 6.84 -8.58
N LYS A 122 -14.59 6.52 -9.19
CA LYS A 122 -15.78 6.05 -8.47
C LYS A 122 -15.50 4.78 -7.65
N GLN A 123 -14.77 3.83 -8.22
CA GLN A 123 -14.54 2.54 -7.57
C GLN A 123 -13.68 2.74 -6.32
N TYR A 124 -12.52 3.39 -6.43
CA TYR A 124 -11.68 3.66 -5.25
C TYR A 124 -12.35 4.60 -4.24
N GLY A 125 -13.18 5.55 -4.70
CA GLY A 125 -14.03 6.35 -3.82
C GLY A 125 -15.00 5.49 -2.99
N ASP A 126 -15.71 4.56 -3.62
CA ASP A 126 -16.62 3.64 -2.93
C ASP A 126 -15.86 2.71 -1.95
N LEU A 127 -14.64 2.30 -2.29
CA LEU A 127 -13.76 1.53 -1.39
C LEU A 127 -13.43 2.36 -0.13
N VAL A 128 -12.98 3.61 -0.29
CA VAL A 128 -12.69 4.51 0.84
C VAL A 128 -13.90 4.66 1.75
N VAL A 129 -15.09 4.87 1.17
CA VAL A 129 -16.35 4.97 1.93
C VAL A 129 -16.61 3.73 2.75
N THR A 130 -16.52 2.55 2.13
CA THR A 130 -16.81 1.28 2.81
C THR A 130 -15.80 1.01 3.93
N ILE A 131 -14.52 1.27 3.70
CA ILE A 131 -13.44 1.08 4.69
C ILE A 131 -13.62 2.03 5.87
N ALA A 132 -13.86 3.31 5.60
CA ALA A 132 -14.02 4.35 6.62
C ALA A 132 -15.26 4.12 7.48
N GLN A 133 -16.40 3.74 6.90
CA GLN A 133 -17.63 3.41 7.65
C GLN A 133 -17.42 2.29 8.68
N ASN A 134 -16.49 1.36 8.40
CA ASN A 134 -16.15 0.26 9.31
C ASN A 134 -14.99 0.59 10.27
N SER A 135 -14.47 1.82 10.23
CA SER A 135 -13.34 2.29 11.05
C SER A 135 -12.07 1.46 10.90
N ILE A 136 -11.84 0.89 9.71
CA ILE A 136 -10.62 0.14 9.41
C ILE A 136 -9.49 1.13 9.08
N PRO A 137 -8.26 0.95 9.61
CA PRO A 137 -7.16 1.81 9.27
C PRO A 137 -6.88 1.85 7.77
N LEU A 138 -6.79 3.06 7.22
CA LEU A 138 -6.59 3.29 5.79
C LEU A 138 -5.28 4.02 5.52
N VAL A 139 -4.53 3.56 4.52
CA VAL A 139 -3.38 4.28 3.97
C VAL A 139 -3.81 4.91 2.65
N CYS A 140 -3.55 6.21 2.50
CA CYS A 140 -3.88 6.96 1.29
C CYS A 140 -2.59 7.42 0.60
N PRO A 141 -1.88 6.52 -0.12
CA PRO A 141 -0.73 6.90 -0.90
C PRO A 141 -1.11 7.58 -2.21
N ALA A 142 -0.28 8.55 -2.61
CA ALA A 142 -0.29 9.14 -3.93
C ALA A 142 1.02 8.82 -4.66
N GLU A 143 0.92 8.60 -5.97
CA GLU A 143 2.04 8.24 -6.85
C GLU A 143 2.15 9.18 -8.07
N PRO A 144 2.39 10.48 -7.87
CA PRO A 144 2.75 11.35 -8.96
C PRO A 144 4.16 11.03 -9.48
N LEU A 145 4.30 11.04 -10.80
CA LEU A 145 5.56 10.82 -11.50
C LEU A 145 6.03 12.14 -12.12
N CYS A 146 7.24 12.58 -11.75
CA CYS A 146 7.84 13.82 -12.26
C CYS A 146 7.88 13.78 -13.80
N GLY A 147 7.15 14.69 -14.46
CA GLY A 147 7.17 14.81 -15.92
C GLY A 147 6.19 13.87 -16.65
N ALA A 148 5.40 13.08 -15.93
CA ALA A 148 4.34 12.25 -16.50
C ALA A 148 2.98 12.58 -15.88
N THR A 149 2.75 12.22 -14.61
CA THR A 149 1.49 12.47 -13.90
C THR A 149 1.58 13.65 -12.91
N SER A 150 2.61 14.47 -13.06
CA SER A 150 2.85 15.70 -12.30
C SER A 150 3.89 16.59 -13.00
N PRO A 151 4.08 17.86 -12.59
CA PRO A 151 5.16 18.68 -13.11
C PRO A 151 6.53 18.00 -12.97
N VAL A 152 7.45 18.29 -13.88
CA VAL A 152 8.80 17.68 -13.89
C VAL A 152 9.65 18.03 -12.67
N THR A 153 9.35 19.14 -11.99
CA THR A 153 10.13 19.58 -10.84
C THR A 153 9.75 18.81 -9.58
N LEU A 154 10.72 18.50 -8.72
CA LEU A 154 10.48 17.82 -7.45
C LEU A 154 9.49 18.57 -6.56
N ALA A 155 9.58 19.90 -6.52
CA ALA A 155 8.64 20.73 -5.76
C ALA A 155 7.21 20.64 -6.33
N GLY A 156 7.06 20.66 -7.66
CA GLY A 156 5.75 20.53 -8.30
C GLY A 156 5.14 19.14 -8.08
N ASN A 157 5.96 18.09 -8.18
CA ASN A 157 5.55 16.72 -7.85
C ASN A 157 5.12 16.59 -6.38
N LEU A 158 5.90 17.13 -5.43
CA LEU A 158 5.58 17.12 -4.01
C LEU A 158 4.24 17.80 -3.69
N VAL A 159 3.91 18.89 -4.39
CA VAL A 159 2.60 19.56 -4.25
C VAL A 159 1.48 18.59 -4.66
N ILE A 160 1.59 17.95 -5.82
CA ILE A 160 0.60 16.97 -6.28
C ILE A 160 0.50 15.80 -5.29
N GLN A 161 1.64 15.24 -4.86
CA GLN A 161 1.71 14.15 -3.89
C GLN A 161 0.94 14.52 -2.63
N THR A 162 1.22 15.70 -2.09
CA THR A 162 0.60 16.17 -0.85
C THR A 162 -0.91 16.33 -1.01
N VAL A 163 -1.37 16.98 -2.09
CA VAL A 163 -2.79 17.21 -2.32
C VAL A 163 -3.54 15.89 -2.53
N ASP A 164 -2.98 14.99 -3.33
CA ASP A 164 -3.60 13.70 -3.63
C ASP A 164 -3.70 12.80 -2.39
N SER A 165 -2.68 12.78 -1.53
CA SER A 165 -2.73 12.03 -0.27
C SER A 165 -3.71 12.66 0.72
N LEU A 166 -3.74 13.99 0.82
CA LEU A 166 -4.72 14.70 1.66
C LEU A 166 -6.14 14.51 1.19
N MET A 167 -6.39 14.37 -0.12
CA MET A 167 -7.73 14.07 -0.64
C MET A 167 -8.28 12.78 -0.03
N GLY A 168 -7.47 11.71 0.02
CA GLY A 168 -7.86 10.45 0.67
C GLY A 168 -8.06 10.59 2.18
N VAL A 169 -7.15 11.31 2.85
CA VAL A 169 -7.25 11.61 4.30
C VAL A 169 -8.54 12.36 4.63
N MET A 170 -8.82 13.45 3.90
CA MET A 170 -10.01 14.28 4.11
C MET A 170 -11.28 13.50 3.82
N LEU A 171 -11.34 12.75 2.72
CA LEU A 171 -12.50 11.93 2.38
C LEU A 171 -12.80 10.94 3.51
N THR A 172 -11.78 10.25 4.01
CA THR A 172 -11.89 9.32 5.14
C THR A 172 -12.47 9.99 6.38
N GLN A 173 -11.96 11.17 6.76
CA GLN A 173 -12.45 11.90 7.94
C GLN A 173 -13.85 12.50 7.74
N ILE A 174 -14.24 12.88 6.53
CA ILE A 174 -15.60 13.35 6.22
C ILE A 174 -16.62 12.22 6.42
N ILE A 175 -16.26 11.00 6.02
CA ILE A 175 -17.14 9.84 6.05
C ILE A 175 -17.32 9.33 7.48
N ASN A 176 -16.21 9.21 8.22
CA ASN A 176 -16.24 8.76 9.60
C ASN A 176 -15.10 9.39 10.40
N PRO A 177 -15.35 10.53 11.08
CA PRO A 177 -14.36 11.25 11.87
C PRO A 177 -13.70 10.35 12.92
N GLY A 178 -12.36 10.36 12.96
CA GLY A 178 -11.58 9.54 13.88
C GLY A 178 -11.15 8.18 13.34
N THR A 179 -11.58 7.80 12.12
CA THR A 179 -11.03 6.62 11.43
C THR A 179 -9.50 6.76 11.32
N PRO A 180 -8.69 5.76 11.73
CA PRO A 180 -7.24 5.84 11.60
C PRO A 180 -6.84 5.95 10.14
N VAL A 181 -6.04 6.97 9.81
CA VAL A 181 -5.60 7.22 8.44
C VAL A 181 -4.13 7.59 8.38
N ILE A 182 -3.43 7.11 7.36
CA ILE A 182 -2.00 7.35 7.14
C ILE A 182 -1.83 8.11 5.84
N PHE A 183 -1.12 9.24 5.91
CA PHE A 183 -0.70 10.00 4.74
C PHE A 183 0.40 9.20 4.04
N GLY A 184 0.19 8.80 2.79
CA GLY A 184 1.15 7.98 2.06
C GLY A 184 1.80 8.72 0.89
N SER A 185 3.05 8.38 0.57
CA SER A 185 3.76 8.84 -0.63
C SER A 185 4.43 7.67 -1.33
N VAL A 186 4.27 7.61 -2.65
CA VAL A 186 5.05 6.77 -3.57
C VAL A 186 5.59 7.65 -4.71
N ALA A 187 5.73 8.97 -4.45
CA ALA A 187 6.20 9.93 -5.44
C ALA A 187 7.57 9.54 -6.02
N ALA A 188 7.66 9.56 -7.35
CA ALA A 188 8.83 9.09 -8.07
C ALA A 188 9.04 9.89 -9.37
N GLY A 189 10.07 9.50 -10.12
CA GLY A 189 10.36 10.04 -11.45
C GLY A 189 10.20 8.99 -12.54
N ILE A 190 10.46 9.43 -13.77
CA ILE A 190 10.62 8.56 -14.93
C ILE A 190 11.99 8.78 -15.56
N ASP A 191 12.49 7.77 -16.26
CA ASP A 191 13.65 7.92 -17.15
C ASP A 191 13.19 8.66 -18.41
N PHE A 192 13.77 9.82 -18.72
CA PHE A 192 13.41 10.58 -19.92
C PHE A 192 13.82 9.91 -21.23
N LYS A 193 14.69 8.90 -21.19
CA LYS A 193 15.13 8.15 -22.37
C LYS A 193 14.05 7.20 -22.88
N ASP A 194 13.35 6.51 -21.97
CA ASP A 194 12.39 5.46 -22.33
C ASP A 194 11.06 5.53 -21.56
N LEU A 195 10.87 6.57 -20.74
CA LEU A 195 9.68 6.88 -19.96
C LEU A 195 9.31 5.81 -18.92
N LYS A 196 10.25 4.93 -18.55
CA LYS A 196 10.02 3.94 -17.48
C LYS A 196 10.02 4.59 -16.11
N TYR A 197 9.25 4.00 -15.21
CA TYR A 197 9.27 4.30 -13.78
C TYR A 197 10.68 4.11 -13.19
N LEU A 198 11.12 5.06 -12.35
CA LEU A 198 12.39 5.00 -11.63
C LEU A 198 12.16 4.90 -10.12
N ALA A 199 12.41 3.71 -9.59
CA ALA A 199 12.18 3.33 -8.21
C ALA A 199 13.39 3.63 -7.30
N GLY A 200 14.61 3.49 -7.82
CA GLY A 200 15.85 3.58 -7.05
C GLY A 200 16.54 4.95 -7.15
N SER A 201 15.83 5.97 -7.62
CA SER A 201 16.41 7.29 -7.91
C SER A 201 16.68 8.12 -6.65
N VAL A 202 17.65 9.04 -6.74
CA VAL A 202 17.94 10.00 -5.63
C VAL A 202 16.74 10.93 -5.41
N GLU A 203 16.04 11.26 -6.49
CA GLU A 203 14.82 12.07 -6.52
C GLU A 203 13.74 11.44 -5.64
N MET A 204 13.56 10.12 -5.71
CA MET A 204 12.60 9.43 -4.84
C MET A 204 12.98 9.54 -3.36
N GLY A 205 14.27 9.44 -3.03
CA GLY A 205 14.76 9.67 -1.67
C GLY A 205 14.46 11.10 -1.16
N LEU A 206 14.67 12.11 -2.00
CA LEU A 206 14.35 13.51 -1.69
C LEU A 206 12.84 13.74 -1.54
N LEU A 207 12.03 13.18 -2.43
CA LEU A 207 10.56 13.25 -2.36
C LEU A 207 10.02 12.58 -1.10
N ASN A 208 10.57 11.43 -0.71
CA ASN A 208 10.21 10.78 0.55
C ASN A 208 10.56 11.63 1.78
N ALA A 209 11.75 12.24 1.81
CA ALA A 209 12.14 13.11 2.90
C ALA A 209 11.24 14.35 2.99
N ALA A 210 10.92 14.98 1.85
CA ALA A 210 10.04 16.14 1.81
C ALA A 210 8.57 15.76 2.15
N GLY A 211 8.08 14.62 1.65
CA GLY A 211 6.77 14.08 2.00
C GLY A 211 6.64 13.80 3.50
N ALA A 212 7.71 13.31 4.14
CA ALA A 212 7.75 13.13 5.60
C ALA A 212 7.61 14.47 6.34
N GLN A 213 8.25 15.55 5.86
CA GLN A 213 8.09 16.89 6.44
C GLN A 213 6.65 17.39 6.29
N MET A 214 6.01 17.14 5.14
CA MET A 214 4.60 17.49 4.93
C MET A 214 3.68 16.71 5.87
N ALA A 215 3.87 15.40 6.01
CA ALA A 215 3.09 14.59 6.95
C ALA A 215 3.24 15.09 8.40
N GLN A 216 4.45 15.48 8.81
CA GLN A 216 4.70 16.08 10.12
C GLN A 216 4.01 17.45 10.28
N PHE A 217 4.02 18.29 9.25
CA PHE A 217 3.31 19.57 9.24
C PHE A 217 1.80 19.39 9.47
N TYR A 218 1.19 18.40 8.80
CA TYR A 218 -0.22 18.04 8.99
C TYR A 218 -0.48 17.18 10.23
N LYS A 219 0.57 16.82 10.99
CA LYS A 219 0.51 15.96 12.19
C LYS A 219 -0.10 14.57 11.91
N LEU A 220 0.21 14.01 10.75
CA LEU A 220 -0.26 12.70 10.31
C LEU A 220 0.88 11.66 10.35
N PRO A 221 0.58 10.38 10.61
CA PRO A 221 1.53 9.30 10.35
C PRO A 221 1.91 9.28 8.86
N PHE A 222 3.15 8.91 8.58
CA PHE A 222 3.69 8.88 7.23
C PHE A 222 3.94 7.45 6.76
N TYR A 223 3.47 7.14 5.55
CA TYR A 223 3.79 5.95 4.79
C TYR A 223 4.64 6.34 3.58
N ALA A 224 5.80 5.71 3.41
CA ALA A 224 6.64 5.90 2.24
C ALA A 224 7.36 4.61 1.87
N THR A 225 7.71 4.51 0.59
CA THR A 225 8.45 3.36 0.08
C THR A 225 9.94 3.46 0.45
N GLY A 226 10.57 2.32 0.71
CA GLY A 226 12.00 2.22 0.96
C GLY A 226 12.57 0.94 0.37
N GLY A 227 13.90 0.90 0.18
CA GLY A 227 14.59 -0.29 -0.34
C GLY A 227 14.29 -0.62 -1.80
N MET A 228 13.87 0.36 -2.59
CA MET A 228 13.59 0.17 -4.01
C MET A 228 14.87 0.17 -4.85
N THR A 229 14.85 -0.61 -5.93
CA THR A 229 15.91 -0.68 -6.95
C THR A 229 15.29 -0.83 -8.33
N ASP A 230 15.97 -0.30 -9.33
CA ASP A 230 15.62 -0.48 -10.74
C ASP A 230 16.31 -1.71 -11.36
N SER A 231 17.20 -2.39 -10.62
CA SER A 231 17.81 -3.63 -11.09
C SER A 231 16.77 -4.72 -11.35
N LYS A 232 17.10 -5.60 -12.30
CA LYS A 232 16.28 -6.76 -12.69
C LYS A 232 16.81 -8.07 -12.11
N VAL A 233 17.95 -8.00 -11.41
CA VAL A 233 18.60 -9.11 -10.71
C VAL A 233 19.00 -8.63 -9.31
N LEU A 234 19.57 -9.52 -8.51
CA LEU A 234 20.03 -9.21 -7.15
C LEU A 234 21.49 -8.73 -7.18
N ASP A 235 21.74 -7.56 -7.77
CA ASP A 235 23.05 -6.89 -7.85
C ASP A 235 23.03 -5.41 -7.38
#